data_AF-A0A2V5Z2Q9-F1
#
_entry.id   AF-A0A2V5Z2Q9-F1
#
_cell.length_a   1.000
_cell.length_b   1.000
_cell.length_c   1.000
_cell.angle_alpha   90.00
_cell.angle_beta   90.00
_cell.angle_gamma   90.00
#
_symmetry.space_group_name_H-M   'P 1'
#
loop_
_entity.id
_entity.type
_entity.pdbx_description
1 polymer ?
#
loop_
_entity_poly.entity_id
_entity_poly.type
_entity_poly.pdbx_seq_one_letter_code
_entity_poly.pdbx_strand_id
1 'polypeptide(L)'
;MFGFLAALLLIIPLELSAREITARSVTLPSHPLTLHDCIAIALGESPKLEATHFDLLAAGEEIRAAQASLWPNLTGSATGEAFSGERTSKFGIVNAGTTGTGISPTKTVSLAGVGIFGLKLEYPLFKDGSIFGFNDAPAVEVKKAERNALAWTAHLTREDVIYRLTQVFVDTVSAENRAEPTDRRVA
;
A
#
# COMPACT_ATOMS: atom_id res chain seq x y z
N MET A 1 43.47 11.80 -26.12
CA MET A 1 42.81 12.34 -27.32
C MET A 1 41.36 11.85 -27.27
N PHE A 2 40.39 12.79 -27.26
CA PHE A 2 38.94 12.61 -27.02
C PHE A 2 38.59 12.19 -25.57
N GLY A 3 37.63 12.77 -24.84
CA GLY A 3 36.67 13.85 -25.08
C GLY A 3 35.85 14.03 -23.79
N PHE A 4 35.38 15.26 -23.53
CA PHE A 4 34.41 15.62 -22.49
C PHE A 4 33.20 14.65 -22.43
N LEU A 5 32.69 14.29 -21.24
CA LEU A 5 31.26 14.47 -20.90
C LEU A 5 30.91 14.14 -19.44
N ALA A 6 30.44 15.17 -18.74
CA ALA A 6 29.38 15.17 -17.72
C ALA A 6 29.28 14.00 -16.73
N ALA A 7 29.80 14.21 -15.52
CA ALA A 7 29.22 13.63 -14.32
C ALA A 7 27.87 14.32 -14.03
N LEU A 8 26.81 13.86 -14.70
CA LEU A 8 25.44 14.23 -14.36
C LEU A 8 25.02 13.40 -13.14
N LEU A 9 25.38 13.88 -11.96
CA LEU A 9 24.82 13.44 -10.69
C LEU A 9 23.36 13.90 -10.69
N LEU A 10 22.47 13.03 -11.18
CA LEU A 10 21.04 13.28 -11.22
C LEU A 10 20.52 13.22 -9.78
N ILE A 11 20.52 14.40 -9.16
CA ILE A 11 19.76 14.74 -7.96
C ILE A 11 18.33 14.33 -8.27
N ILE A 12 17.87 13.23 -7.69
CA ILE A 12 16.46 12.86 -7.68
C ILE A 12 15.80 13.94 -6.80
N PRO A 13 14.96 14.84 -7.35
CA PRO A 13 14.10 15.60 -6.49
C PRO A 13 13.12 14.58 -5.89
N LEU A 14 13.16 14.40 -4.57
CA LEU A 14 12.00 13.94 -3.84
C LEU A 14 10.92 15.02 -4.01
N GLU A 15 10.27 15.02 -5.17
CA GLU A 15 8.93 15.56 -5.33
C GLU A 15 8.03 14.59 -4.58
N LEU A 16 8.03 14.73 -3.26
CA LEU A 16 6.90 14.36 -2.45
C LEU A 16 5.76 15.20 -3.00
N SER A 17 5.05 14.67 -4.00
CA SER A 17 3.75 15.18 -4.37
C SER A 17 2.90 14.98 -3.13
N ALA A 18 2.93 15.98 -2.25
CA ALA A 18 1.86 16.28 -1.35
C ALA A 18 0.67 16.42 -2.29
N ARG A 19 -0.04 15.31 -2.48
CA ARG A 19 -1.31 15.28 -3.15
C ARG A 19 -2.17 16.14 -2.25
N GLU A 20 -2.20 17.41 -2.61
CA GLU A 20 -3.05 18.42 -2.02
C GLU A 20 -4.40 17.73 -1.90
N ILE A 21 -4.87 17.56 -0.66
CA ILE A 21 -6.24 17.16 -0.41
C ILE A 21 -7.02 18.28 -1.05
N THR A 22 -7.32 18.10 -2.33
CA THR A 22 -8.24 18.96 -3.06
C THR A 22 -9.52 18.68 -2.32
N ALA A 23 -9.80 19.51 -1.31
CA ALA A 23 -11.09 19.60 -0.68
C ALA A 23 -12.02 19.79 -1.86
N ARG A 24 -12.67 18.70 -2.25
CA ARG A 24 -13.60 18.72 -3.35
C ARG A 24 -14.64 19.71 -2.87
N SER A 25 -14.64 20.92 -3.43
CA SER A 25 -15.48 21.98 -2.92
C SER A 25 -16.91 21.56 -3.20
N VAL A 26 -17.59 21.05 -2.17
CA VAL A 26 -19.02 20.86 -2.23
C VAL A 26 -19.61 22.23 -2.54
N THR A 27 -20.32 22.28 -3.66
CA THR A 27 -21.10 23.45 -4.04
C THR A 27 -22.25 23.52 -3.04
N LEU A 28 -22.04 24.32 -1.99
CA LEU A 28 -23.05 24.50 -0.96
C LEU A 28 -24.30 25.11 -1.61
N PRO A 29 -25.50 24.55 -1.37
CA PRO A 29 -26.73 25.15 -1.85
C PRO A 29 -26.86 26.58 -1.29
N SER A 30 -27.39 27.50 -2.11
CA SER A 30 -27.62 28.90 -1.73
C SER A 30 -28.82 29.10 -0.79
N HIS A 31 -29.47 28.00 -0.40
CA HIS A 31 -30.60 27.92 0.54
C HIS A 31 -30.08 27.43 1.91
N PRO A 32 -30.71 27.83 3.04
CA PRO A 32 -30.40 27.25 4.35
C PRO A 32 -30.38 25.72 4.30
N LEU A 33 -29.31 25.11 4.82
CA LEU A 33 -29.11 23.66 4.73
C LEU A 33 -30.22 22.94 5.48
N THR A 34 -30.93 22.07 4.76
CA THR A 34 -31.88 21.14 5.37
C THR A 34 -31.14 19.94 5.97
N LEU A 35 -31.79 19.21 6.88
CA LEU A 35 -31.23 17.97 7.42
C LEU A 35 -30.82 16.98 6.32
N HIS A 36 -31.63 16.88 5.26
CA HIS A 36 -31.35 16.00 4.13
C HIS A 36 -30.06 16.41 3.40
N ASP A 37 -29.84 17.72 3.21
CA ASP A 37 -28.63 18.24 2.57
C ASP A 37 -27.40 17.96 3.43
N CYS A 38 -27.51 18.16 4.75
CA CYS A 38 -26.44 17.81 5.70
C CYS A 38 -26.08 16.32 5.60
N ILE A 39 -27.07 15.42 5.56
CA ILE A 39 -26.84 13.98 5.42
C ILE A 39 -26.17 13.65 4.09
N ALA A 40 -26.64 14.24 2.99
CA ALA A 40 -26.07 14.02 1.67
C ALA A 40 -24.59 14.44 1.61
N ILE A 41 -24.26 15.60 2.19
CA ILE A 41 -22.88 16.10 2.28
C ILE A 41 -22.04 15.17 3.17
N ALA A 42 -22.53 14.81 4.35
CA ALA A 42 -21.81 13.94 5.28
C ALA A 42 -21.54 12.54 4.70
N LEU A 43 -22.48 11.97 3.93
CA LEU A 43 -22.28 10.68 3.27
C LEU A 43 -21.23 10.75 2.14
N GLY A 44 -21.08 11.91 1.50
CA GLY A 44 -20.10 12.13 0.43
C GLY A 44 -18.70 12.51 0.93
N GLU A 45 -18.59 13.16 2.09
CA GLU A 45 -17.33 13.77 2.56
C GLU A 45 -16.83 13.26 3.92
N SER A 46 -17.56 12.40 4.62
CA SER A 46 -17.14 11.95 5.95
C SER A 46 -15.82 11.16 5.90
N PRO A 47 -14.76 11.63 6.60
CA PRO A 47 -13.48 10.92 6.67
C PRO A 47 -13.61 9.53 7.30
N LYS A 48 -14.60 9.35 8.18
CA LYS A 48 -14.86 8.06 8.82
C LYS A 48 -15.37 7.03 7.80
N LEU A 49 -16.21 7.45 6.85
CA LEU A 49 -16.70 6.57 5.79
C LEU A 49 -15.63 6.29 4.76
N GLU A 50 -14.80 7.28 4.44
CA GLU A 50 -13.66 7.11 3.54
C GLU A 50 -12.64 6.11 4.10
N ALA A 51 -12.34 6.19 5.40
CA ALA A 51 -11.49 5.20 6.08
C ALA A 51 -12.06 3.78 5.95
N THR A 52 -13.35 3.57 6.27
CA THR A 52 -13.97 2.24 6.12
C THR A 52 -14.00 1.75 4.66
N HIS A 53 -14.06 2.67 3.70
CA HIS A 53 -13.98 2.33 2.28
C HIS A 53 -12.58 1.83 1.91
N PHE A 54 -11.52 2.48 2.39
CA PHE A 54 -10.14 1.98 2.19
C PHE A 54 -9.91 0.63 2.87
N ASP A 55 -10.48 0.40 4.05
CA ASP A 55 -10.40 -0.90 4.72
C ASP A 55 -11.05 -2.00 3.86
N LEU A 56 -12.21 -1.74 3.26
CA LEU A 56 -12.89 -2.68 2.36
C LEU A 56 -12.10 -2.95 1.08
N LEU A 57 -11.41 -1.94 0.54
CA LEU A 57 -10.53 -2.09 -0.62
C LEU A 57 -9.31 -2.93 -0.26
N ALA A 58 -8.68 -2.67 0.88
CA ALA A 58 -7.56 -3.45 1.39
C ALA A 58 -7.94 -4.92 1.58
N ALA A 59 -9.09 -5.19 2.21
CA ALA A 59 -9.62 -6.55 2.36
C ALA A 59 -9.90 -7.23 1.00
N GLY A 60 -10.32 -6.46 -0.01
CA GLY A 60 -10.48 -6.94 -1.38
C GLY A 60 -9.15 -7.35 -2.03
N GLU A 61 -8.09 -6.57 -1.82
CA GLU A 61 -6.76 -6.90 -2.30
C GLU A 61 -6.15 -8.09 -1.54
N GLU A 62 -6.46 -8.26 -0.25
CA GLU A 62 -6.07 -9.47 0.50
C GLU A 62 -6.69 -10.74 -0.09
N ILE A 63 -7.98 -10.70 -0.47
CA ILE A 63 -8.63 -11.83 -1.17
C ILE A 63 -7.92 -12.11 -2.49
N ARG A 64 -7.61 -11.06 -3.27
CA ARG A 64 -6.90 -11.21 -4.54
C ARG A 64 -5.48 -11.77 -4.35
N ALA A 65 -4.76 -11.32 -3.34
CA ALA A 65 -3.43 -11.81 -3.00
C ALA A 65 -3.48 -13.29 -2.57
N ALA A 66 -4.48 -13.67 -1.76
CA ALA A 66 -4.69 -15.06 -1.36
C ALA A 66 -4.98 -15.95 -2.59
N GLN A 67 -5.85 -15.49 -3.49
CA GLN A 67 -6.13 -16.17 -4.76
C GLN A 67 -4.88 -16.28 -5.63
N ALA A 68 -4.13 -15.19 -5.82
CA ALA A 68 -2.90 -15.16 -6.62
C ALA A 68 -1.85 -16.13 -6.07
N SER A 69 -1.82 -16.36 -4.76
CA SER A 69 -0.88 -17.29 -4.11
C SER A 69 -1.12 -18.77 -4.45
N LEU A 70 -2.26 -19.11 -5.07
CA LEU A 70 -2.59 -20.43 -5.57
C LEU A 70 -2.10 -20.66 -7.01
N TRP A 71 -1.70 -19.59 -7.71
CA TRP A 71 -1.20 -19.66 -9.07
C TRP A 71 0.32 -19.88 -9.11
N PRO A 72 0.88 -20.36 -10.23
CA PRO A 72 2.32 -20.44 -10.39
C PRO A 72 2.98 -19.06 -10.26
N ASN A 73 4.07 -18.99 -9.50
CA ASN A 73 4.87 -17.79 -9.33
C ASN A 73 6.17 -17.92 -10.12
N LEU A 74 6.39 -17.01 -11.06
CA LEU A 74 7.67 -16.88 -11.77
C LEU A 74 8.47 -15.74 -11.15
N THR A 75 9.62 -16.09 -10.57
CA THR A 75 10.56 -15.15 -9.97
C THR A 75 11.85 -15.10 -10.76
N GLY A 76 12.45 -13.92 -10.85
CA GLY A 76 13.77 -13.70 -11.44
C GLY A 76 14.73 -13.18 -10.39
N SER A 77 15.96 -13.66 -10.42
CA SER A 77 17.06 -13.17 -9.58
C SER A 77 18.23 -12.74 -10.46
N ALA A 78 18.82 -11.60 -10.14
CA ALA A 78 20.06 -11.12 -10.72
C ALA A 78 20.96 -10.68 -9.57
N THR A 79 22.09 -11.33 -9.38
CA THR A 79 23.10 -10.96 -8.39
C THR A 79 24.42 -10.67 -9.08
N GLY A 80 25.10 -9.63 -8.63
CA GLY A 80 26.42 -9.24 -9.13
C GLY A 80 27.37 -9.16 -7.95
N GLU A 81 28.44 -9.95 -7.99
CA GLU A 81 29.46 -9.98 -6.96
C GLU A 81 30.79 -9.57 -7.57
N ALA A 82 31.50 -8.67 -6.89
CA ALA A 82 32.81 -8.22 -7.32
C ALA A 82 33.85 -8.64 -6.29
N PHE A 83 34.89 -9.31 -6.77
CA PHE A 83 35.97 -9.83 -5.95
C PHE A 83 37.27 -9.10 -6.29
N SER A 84 38.00 -8.68 -5.27
CA SER A 84 39.36 -8.17 -5.38
C SER A 84 40.18 -8.75 -4.23
N GLY A 85 41.39 -9.23 -4.51
CA GLY A 85 42.22 -9.91 -3.52
C GLY A 85 43.70 -9.51 -3.61
N GLU A 86 44.33 -9.38 -2.45
CA GLU A 86 45.76 -9.12 -2.34
C GLU A 86 46.60 -10.39 -2.54
N ARG A 87 47.91 -10.21 -2.75
CA ARG A 87 48.86 -11.31 -2.97
C ARG A 87 48.88 -12.25 -1.77
N THR A 88 48.50 -13.51 -1.99
CA THR A 88 48.69 -14.59 -1.02
C THR A 88 50.17 -14.99 -0.93
N SER A 89 50.69 -15.21 0.29
CA SER A 89 52.05 -15.72 0.50
C SER A 89 52.15 -17.19 0.07
N LYS A 90 53.37 -17.76 -0.02
CA LYS A 90 53.57 -19.18 -0.35
C LYS A 90 52.86 -20.17 0.59
N PHE A 91 52.37 -19.70 1.73
CA PHE A 91 51.63 -20.49 2.74
C PHE A 91 50.19 -20.01 2.94
N GLY A 92 49.70 -19.06 2.13
CA GLY A 92 48.34 -18.55 2.25
C GLY A 92 47.33 -19.45 1.54
N ILE A 93 46.33 -19.93 2.29
CA ILE A 93 45.22 -20.72 1.75
C ILE A 93 44.26 -19.77 1.02
N VAL A 94 44.09 -19.95 -0.30
CA VAL A 94 43.15 -19.19 -1.11
C VAL A 94 41.98 -20.10 -1.49
N ASN A 95 40.77 -19.70 -1.10
CA ASN A 95 39.54 -20.40 -1.46
C ASN A 95 39.17 -20.03 -2.91
N ALA A 96 39.79 -20.71 -3.88
CA ALA A 96 39.47 -20.54 -5.29
C ALA A 96 38.24 -21.38 -5.64
N GLY A 97 37.13 -20.72 -5.96
CA GLY A 97 35.95 -21.37 -6.54
C GLY A 97 36.28 -22.07 -7.86
N THR A 98 35.44 -23.05 -8.21
CA THR A 98 35.61 -24.14 -9.21
C THR A 98 36.05 -23.81 -10.65
N THR A 99 36.36 -22.57 -11.00
CA THR A 99 36.97 -22.21 -12.30
C THR A 99 38.49 -22.26 -12.21
N GLY A 100 39.05 -23.41 -12.58
CA GLY A 100 40.45 -23.82 -12.46
C GLY A 100 41.47 -22.91 -13.14
N THR A 101 41.80 -21.79 -12.51
CA THR A 101 42.95 -20.95 -12.87
C THR A 101 44.01 -21.12 -11.78
N GLY A 102 45.21 -21.58 -12.15
CA GLY A 102 46.29 -21.90 -11.22
C GLY A 102 46.67 -20.75 -10.28
N ILE A 103 46.91 -21.08 -9.02
CA ILE A 103 47.21 -20.12 -7.95
C ILE A 103 48.67 -19.66 -8.11
N SER A 104 48.89 -18.38 -8.45
CA SER A 104 50.25 -17.80 -8.54
C SER A 104 50.54 -16.91 -7.32
N PRO A 105 51.53 -17.24 -6.46
CA PRO A 105 51.84 -16.50 -5.23
C PRO A 105 52.48 -15.11 -5.48
N THR A 106 52.63 -14.70 -6.74
CA THR A 106 53.24 -13.42 -7.11
C THR A 106 52.26 -12.48 -7.82
N LYS A 107 51.07 -12.96 -8.19
CA LYS A 107 50.05 -12.16 -8.88
C LYS A 107 48.97 -11.68 -7.91
N THR A 108 48.60 -10.41 -8.06
CA THR A 108 47.38 -9.85 -7.45
C THR A 108 46.18 -10.26 -8.28
N VAL A 109 45.03 -10.50 -7.63
CA VAL A 109 43.77 -10.76 -8.35
C VAL A 109 43.12 -9.41 -8.59
N SER A 110 43.18 -8.91 -9.83
CA SER A 110 42.49 -7.68 -10.25
C SER A 110 40.97 -7.82 -10.08
N LEU A 111 40.26 -6.70 -9.91
CA LEU A 111 38.81 -6.66 -9.78
C LEU A 111 38.12 -7.57 -10.82
N ALA A 112 37.44 -8.61 -10.34
CA ALA A 112 36.70 -9.56 -11.16
C ALA A 112 35.22 -9.55 -10.74
N GLY A 113 34.32 -9.39 -11.70
CA GLY A 113 32.88 -9.43 -11.48
C GLY A 113 32.28 -10.77 -11.92
N VAL A 114 31.42 -11.34 -11.08
CA VAL A 114 30.55 -12.47 -11.43
C VAL A 114 29.11 -11.96 -11.41
N GLY A 115 28.40 -12.14 -12.51
CA GLY A 115 26.95 -11.95 -12.58
C GLY A 115 26.25 -13.31 -12.59
N ILE A 116 25.31 -13.52 -11.70
CA ILE A 116 24.45 -14.70 -11.63
C ILE A 116 23.04 -14.26 -11.94
N PHE A 117 22.45 -14.88 -12.96
CA PHE A 117 21.06 -14.67 -13.33
C PHE A 117 20.32 -16.00 -13.20
N GLY A 118 19.11 -15.94 -12.64
CA GLY A 118 18.29 -17.12 -12.41
C GLY A 118 16.82 -16.80 -12.64
N LEU A 119 16.09 -17.76 -13.20
CA LEU A 119 14.63 -17.75 -13.23
C LEU A 119 14.16 -18.96 -12.42
N LYS A 120 13.21 -18.76 -11.52
CA LYS A 120 12.61 -19.81 -10.70
C LYS A 120 11.09 -19.76 -10.88
N LEU A 121 10.53 -20.85 -11.42
CA LEU A 121 9.09 -21.08 -11.48
C LEU A 121 8.69 -21.98 -10.30
N GLU A 122 7.80 -21.49 -9.45
CA GLU A 122 7.25 -22.23 -8.32
C GLU A 122 5.76 -22.49 -8.56
N TYR A 123 5.36 -23.75 -8.61
CA TYR A 123 3.97 -24.13 -8.85
C TYR A 123 3.41 -24.95 -7.68
N PRO A 124 2.51 -24.38 -6.86
CA PRO A 124 1.90 -25.10 -5.75
C PRO A 124 0.88 -26.11 -6.28
N LEU A 125 1.20 -27.41 -6.19
CA LEU A 125 0.28 -28.49 -6.58
C LEU A 125 -0.89 -28.61 -5.60
N PHE A 126 -0.62 -28.42 -4.30
CA PHE A 126 -1.60 -28.41 -3.21
C PHE A 126 -1.23 -27.34 -2.19
N LYS A 127 -2.15 -26.40 -1.94
CA LYS A 127 -1.96 -25.33 -0.97
C LYS A 127 -3.31 -24.89 -0.40
N ASP A 128 -3.35 -24.72 0.93
CA ASP A 128 -4.54 -24.23 1.66
C ASP A 128 -5.83 -25.01 1.35
N GLY A 129 -5.73 -26.31 1.09
CA GLY A 129 -6.87 -27.17 0.74
C GLY A 129 -7.33 -27.07 -0.72
N SER A 130 -6.63 -26.31 -1.56
CA SER A 130 -6.89 -26.21 -3.01
C SER A 130 -5.89 -27.02 -3.82
N ILE A 131 -6.39 -27.70 -4.84
CA ILE A 131 -5.62 -28.48 -5.81
C ILE A 131 -5.50 -27.65 -7.08
N PHE A 132 -4.27 -27.34 -7.50
CA PHE A 132 -3.95 -26.51 -8.68
C PHE A 132 -4.59 -25.11 -8.71
N GLY A 133 -5.18 -24.64 -7.59
CA GLY A 133 -5.90 -23.37 -7.54
C GLY A 133 -7.26 -23.38 -8.26
N PHE A 134 -7.77 -24.53 -8.70
CA PHE A 134 -9.07 -24.62 -9.41
C PHE A 134 -10.28 -24.54 -8.48
N ASN A 135 -10.10 -24.79 -7.19
CA ASN A 135 -11.16 -24.74 -6.19
C ASN A 135 -11.08 -23.47 -5.35
N ASP A 136 -12.22 -23.00 -4.83
CA ASP A 136 -12.28 -21.99 -3.78
C ASP A 136 -11.59 -22.55 -2.52
N ALA A 137 -10.35 -22.12 -2.31
CA ALA A 137 -9.54 -22.58 -1.18
C ALA A 137 -10.18 -22.08 0.14
N PRO A 138 -10.25 -22.91 1.18
CA PRO A 138 -10.66 -22.49 2.52
C PRO A 138 -10.02 -21.17 3.00
N ALA A 139 -8.74 -20.93 2.69
CA ALA A 139 -8.07 -19.68 3.05
C ALA A 139 -8.67 -18.45 2.34
N VAL A 140 -9.11 -18.58 1.08
CA VAL A 140 -9.78 -17.51 0.34
C VAL A 140 -11.18 -17.27 0.90
N GLU A 141 -11.90 -18.34 1.28
CA GLU A 141 -13.23 -18.23 1.90
C GLU A 141 -13.19 -17.53 3.25
N VAL A 142 -12.17 -17.78 4.08
CA VAL A 142 -11.97 -17.05 5.33
C VAL A 142 -11.78 -15.56 5.07
N LYS A 143 -10.95 -15.18 4.08
CA LYS A 143 -10.76 -13.78 3.69
C LYS A 143 -12.02 -13.12 3.13
N LYS A 144 -12.83 -13.87 2.36
CA LYS A 144 -14.15 -13.41 1.91
C LYS A 144 -15.09 -13.19 3.10
N ALA A 145 -15.08 -14.08 4.10
CA ALA A 145 -15.88 -13.94 5.31
C ALA A 145 -15.45 -12.72 6.15
N GLU A 146 -14.15 -12.49 6.31
CA GLU A 146 -13.59 -11.30 6.97
C GLU A 146 -14.04 -10.00 6.27
N ARG A 147 -13.96 -9.94 4.94
CA ARG A 147 -14.46 -8.80 4.17
C ARG A 147 -15.96 -8.59 4.37
N ASN A 148 -16.74 -9.66 4.42
CA ASN A 148 -18.18 -9.56 4.66
C ASN A 148 -18.46 -8.99 6.06
N ALA A 149 -17.76 -9.46 7.09
CA ALA A 149 -17.84 -8.89 8.44
C ALA A 149 -17.49 -7.39 8.45
N LEU A 150 -16.44 -7.01 7.73
CA LEU A 150 -16.04 -5.61 7.58
C LEU A 150 -17.10 -4.76 6.87
N ALA A 151 -17.79 -5.32 5.87
CA ALA A 151 -18.88 -4.65 5.18
C ALA A 151 -20.07 -4.36 6.11
N TRP A 152 -20.37 -5.27 7.05
CA TRP A 152 -21.37 -5.03 8.09
C TRP A 152 -20.96 -3.88 9.01
N THR A 153 -19.70 -3.81 9.45
CA THR A 153 -19.22 -2.68 10.26
C THR A 153 -19.21 -1.36 9.51
N ALA A 154 -18.95 -1.36 8.20
CA ALA A 154 -19.07 -0.16 7.37
C ALA A 154 -20.52 0.34 7.32
N HIS A 155 -21.50 -0.57 7.23
CA HIS A 155 -22.91 -0.20 7.31
C HIS A 155 -23.28 0.41 8.66
N LEU A 156 -22.84 -0.20 9.78
CA LEU A 156 -23.06 0.36 11.12
C LEU A 156 -22.41 1.74 11.28
N THR A 157 -21.23 1.94 10.69
CA THR A 157 -20.54 3.23 10.71
C THR A 157 -21.32 4.31 9.95
N ARG A 158 -21.95 3.95 8.83
CA ARG A 158 -22.86 4.85 8.11
C ARG A 158 -24.04 5.27 8.99
N GLU A 159 -24.71 4.32 9.62
CA GLU A 159 -25.85 4.62 10.50
C GLU A 159 -25.44 5.50 11.69
N ASP A 160 -24.27 5.25 12.28
CA ASP A 160 -23.70 6.07 13.37
C ASP A 160 -23.46 7.53 12.93
N VAL A 161 -22.92 7.74 11.72
CA VAL A 161 -22.70 9.09 11.17
C VAL A 161 -24.03 9.81 10.96
N ILE A 162 -25.03 9.13 10.38
CA ILE A 162 -26.37 9.69 10.17
C ILE A 162 -27.01 10.05 11.53
N TYR A 163 -26.98 9.13 12.49
CA TYR A 163 -27.52 9.35 13.81
C TYR A 163 -26.88 10.56 14.50
N ARG A 164 -25.54 10.63 14.50
CA ARG A 164 -24.82 11.74 15.13
C ARG A 164 -25.14 13.08 14.48
N LEU A 165 -25.23 13.12 13.15
CA LEU A 165 -25.55 14.34 12.42
C LEU A 165 -26.97 14.82 12.71
N THR A 166 -27.95 13.89 12.74
CA THR A 166 -29.33 14.22 13.08
C THR A 166 -29.47 14.80 14.49
N GLN A 167 -28.76 14.24 15.47
CA GLN A 167 -28.71 14.77 16.84
C GLN A 167 -28.17 16.20 16.87
N VAL A 168 -27.00 16.43 16.26
CA VAL A 168 -26.38 17.77 16.21
C VAL A 168 -27.28 18.78 15.52
N PHE A 169 -27.92 18.41 14.40
CA PHE A 169 -28.84 19.29 13.69
C PHE A 169 -30.03 19.69 14.59
N VAL A 170 -30.68 18.73 15.24
CA VAL A 170 -31.81 19.01 16.15
C VAL A 170 -31.37 19.88 17.33
N ASP A 171 -30.21 19.63 17.91
CA ASP A 171 -29.66 20.42 19.02
C ASP A 171 -29.38 21.87 18.59
N THR A 172 -28.81 22.07 17.40
CA THR A 172 -28.53 23.41 16.86
C THR A 172 -29.81 24.20 16.60
N VAL A 173 -30.80 23.60 15.93
CA VAL A 173 -32.10 24.23 15.67
C VAL A 173 -32.85 24.51 16.97
N SER A 174 -32.78 23.59 17.94
CA SER A 174 -33.34 23.82 19.28
C SER A 174 -32.65 24.97 20.01
N ALA A 175 -31.33 25.13 19.87
CA ALA A 175 -30.60 26.21 20.51
C ALA A 175 -30.95 27.57 19.90
N GLU A 176 -31.03 27.63 18.56
CA GLU A 176 -31.45 28.83 17.82
C GLU A 176 -32.87 29.27 18.22
N ASN A 177 -33.82 28.33 18.24
CA ASN A 177 -35.20 28.58 18.68
C ASN A 177 -35.31 29.06 20.13
N ARG A 178 -34.35 28.73 21.01
CA ARG A 178 -34.31 29.22 22.41
C ARG A 178 -33.67 30.61 22.54
N ALA A 179 -32.78 30.97 21.62
CA ALA A 179 -32.08 32.25 21.64
C ALA A 179 -32.99 33.42 21.20
N GLU A 180 -33.78 33.24 20.14
CA GLU A 180 -34.72 34.27 19.64
C GLU A 180 -35.68 34.86 20.70
N PRO A 181 -36.37 34.04 21.53
CA PRO A 181 -37.26 34.60 22.56
C PRO A 181 -36.49 35.26 23.70
N THR A 182 -35.22 34.93 23.90
CA THR A 182 -34.40 35.57 24.94
C THR A 182 -34.02 36.99 24.50
N ASP A 183 -33.60 37.16 23.25
CA ASP A 183 -33.20 38.48 22.70
C ASP A 183 -34.36 39.48 22.69
N ARG A 184 -35.59 39.02 22.42
CA ARG A 184 -36.81 39.85 22.52
C ARG A 184 -37.18 40.27 23.95
N ARG A 185 -36.65 39.63 24.99
CA ARG A 185 -36.94 39.96 26.40
C ARG A 185 -35.92 40.93 27.02
N VAL A 186 -34.82 41.24 26.32
CA VAL A 186 -33.77 42.16 26.79
C VAL A 186 -33.83 43.53 26.11
N ALA A 187 -34.81 43.76 25.23
CA ALA A 187 -35.08 45.05 24.58
C ALA A 187 -36.16 45.86 25.31
#